data_AF-A0A928Y691-F1
#
_entry.id   AF-A0A928Y691-F1
#
_cell.length_a   1.000
_cell.length_b   1.000
_cell.length_c   1.000
_cell.angle_alpha   90.00
_cell.angle_beta   90.00
_cell.angle_gamma   90.00
#
_symmetry.space_group_name_H-M   'P 1'
#
loop_
_entity.id
_entity.type
_entity.pdbx_description
1 polymer ?
#
loop_
_entity_poly.entity_id
_entity_poly.type
_entity_poly.pdbx_seq_one_letter_code
_entity_poly.pdbx_strand_id
1 'polypeptide(L)' 'WATHDGLSDAMAYEVTKALYENTATLGQVHPKGKEISLKTALLSVSIPLHPGAERYYREKGLIK' A
#
# COMPACT_ATOMS: atom_id res chain seq x y z
N TRP A 1 -6.57 3.35 -0.80
CA TRP A 1 -7.40 2.44 -1.60
C TRP A 1 -8.09 1.45 -0.69
N ALA A 2 -9.25 0.94 -1.10
CA ALA A 2 -9.95 -0.14 -0.41
C ALA A 2 -10.02 -1.36 -1.33
N THR A 3 -10.08 -2.54 -0.74
CA THR A 3 -10.29 -3.83 -1.43
C THR A 3 -11.29 -4.67 -0.65
N HIS A 4 -11.85 -5.69 -1.29
CA HIS A 4 -12.71 -6.68 -0.64
C HIS A 4 -11.89 -7.60 0.28
N ASP A 5 -12.48 -8.09 1.38
CA ASP A 5 -11.82 -8.96 2.36
C ASP A 5 -11.50 -10.36 1.82
N GLY A 6 -12.31 -10.85 0.90
CA GLY A 6 -12.09 -12.13 0.19
C GLY A 6 -10.95 -12.12 -0.85
N LEU A 7 -10.18 -11.03 -0.97
CA LEU A 7 -8.98 -11.05 -1.81
C LEU A 7 -7.93 -11.96 -1.16
N SER A 8 -7.14 -12.70 -1.94
CA SER A 8 -6.08 -13.50 -1.34
C SER A 8 -5.00 -12.62 -0.69
N ASP A 9 -4.49 -13.04 0.46
CA ASP A 9 -3.41 -12.34 1.16
C ASP A 9 -2.18 -12.13 0.28
N ALA A 10 -1.84 -13.12 -0.55
CA ALA A 10 -0.74 -13.04 -1.50
C ALA A 10 -0.96 -11.91 -2.52
N MET A 11 -2.15 -11.81 -3.11
CA MET A 11 -2.47 -10.74 -4.05
C MET A 11 -2.46 -9.37 -3.38
N ALA A 12 -3.07 -9.24 -2.20
CA ALA A 12 -3.09 -7.97 -1.47
C ALA A 12 -1.67 -7.50 -1.12
N TYR A 13 -0.78 -8.41 -0.75
CA TYR A 13 0.63 -8.11 -0.49
C TYR A 13 1.34 -7.65 -1.76
N GLU A 14 1.27 -8.42 -2.85
CA GLU A 14 1.99 -8.10 -4.10
C GLU A 14 1.51 -6.78 -4.72
N VAL A 15 0.21 -6.48 -4.68
CA VAL A 15 -0.33 -5.19 -5.14
C VAL A 15 0.19 -4.04 -4.29
N THR A 16 0.19 -4.20 -2.95
CA THR A 16 0.69 -3.17 -2.03
C THR A 16 2.18 -2.92 -2.27
N LYS A 17 2.96 -3.98 -2.42
CA LYS A 17 4.39 -3.92 -2.74
C LYS A 17 4.65 -3.24 -4.08
N ALA A 18 3.99 -3.72 -5.14
CA ALA A 18 4.16 -3.18 -6.49
C ALA A 18 3.88 -1.67 -6.52
N LEU A 19 2.85 -1.22 -5.81
CA LEU A 19 2.56 0.20 -5.71
C LEU A 19 3.69 1.01 -5.07
N TYR A 20 4.13 0.64 -3.86
CA TYR A 20 5.08 1.46 -3.09
C TYR A 20 6.52 1.33 -3.58
N GLU A 21 6.87 0.26 -4.27
CA GLU A 21 8.21 0.06 -4.84
C GLU A 21 8.35 0.68 -6.24
N ASN A 22 7.25 1.13 -6.86
CA ASN A 22 7.24 1.70 -8.22
C ASN A 22 6.68 3.15 -8.27
N THR A 23 6.76 3.90 -7.18
CA THR A 23 6.22 5.28 -7.09
C THR A 23 6.82 6.24 -8.12
N ALA A 24 8.08 6.03 -8.54
CA ALA A 24 8.70 6.81 -9.61
C ALA A 24 7.92 6.68 -10.94
N THR A 25 7.52 5.46 -11.29
CA THR A 25 6.68 5.18 -12.48
C THR A 25 5.32 5.85 -12.36
N LEU A 26 4.69 5.80 -11.17
CA LEU A 26 3.40 6.46 -10.93
C LEU A 26 3.49 7.98 -11.11
N GLY A 27 4.61 8.58 -10.69
CA GLY A 27 4.88 10.01 -10.87
C GLY A 27 5.10 10.46 -12.31
N GLN A 28 5.39 9.53 -13.24
CA GLN A 28 5.46 9.80 -14.68
C GLN A 28 4.07 9.79 -15.32
N VAL A 29 3.16 8.95 -14.82
CA VAL A 29 1.79 8.83 -15.35
C VAL A 29 0.91 10.01 -14.91
N HIS A 30 1.04 10.46 -13.66
CA HIS A 30 0.25 11.58 -13.14
C HIS A 30 1.01 12.35 -12.05
N PRO A 31 0.92 13.70 -11.97
CA PRO A 31 1.64 14.50 -10.98
C PRO A 31 1.42 14.06 -9.52
N LYS A 32 0.18 13.72 -9.15
CA LYS A 32 -0.14 13.19 -7.80
C LYS A 32 0.57 11.87 -7.46
N GLY A 33 1.04 11.11 -8.45
CA GLY A 33 1.83 9.90 -8.20
C GLY A 33 3.11 10.17 -7.41
N LYS A 34 3.67 11.39 -7.53
CA LYS A 34 4.85 11.84 -6.77
C LYS A 34 4.59 12.02 -5.28
N GLU A 35 3.33 12.14 -4.87
CA GLU A 35 2.92 12.30 -3.47
C GLU A 35 2.72 10.95 -2.77
N ILE A 36 2.72 9.83 -3.51
CA ILE A 36 2.58 8.48 -2.94
C ILE A 36 3.85 8.15 -2.16
N SER A 37 3.71 7.93 -0.85
CA SER A 37 4.81 7.67 0.06
C SER A 37 4.42 6.69 1.15
N LEU A 38 5.36 5.81 1.54
CA LEU A 38 5.19 4.95 2.71
C LEU A 38 4.99 5.76 3.99
N LYS A 39 5.63 6.94 4.12
CA LYS A 39 5.54 7.77 5.32
C LYS A 39 4.11 8.21 5.64
N THR A 40 3.28 8.35 4.61
CA THR A 40 1.90 8.84 4.73
C THR A 40 0.86 7.74 4.51
N ALA A 41 1.29 6.50 4.24
CA ALA A 41 0.43 5.39 3.82
C ALA A 41 -0.73 5.09 4.78
N LEU A 42 -0.52 5.29 6.09
CA LEU A 42 -1.48 4.92 7.14
C LEU A 42 -2.20 6.12 7.78
N LEU A 43 -1.91 7.36 7.35
CA LEU A 43 -2.42 8.57 8.01
C LEU A 43 -3.93 8.78 7.88
N SER A 44 -4.60 8.10 6.94
CA SER A 44 -6.03 8.29 6.67
C SER A 44 -6.77 6.97 6.52
N VAL A 45 -6.29 5.92 7.21
CA VAL A 45 -6.94 4.62 7.23
C VAL A 45 -7.99 4.59 8.34
N SER A 46 -9.27 4.48 7.96
CA SER A 46 -10.43 4.42 8.88
C SER A 46 -11.11 3.05 8.94
N ILE A 47 -10.62 2.09 8.15
CA ILE A 47 -11.13 0.71 8.08
C ILE A 47 -9.97 -0.28 8.33
N PRO A 48 -10.26 -1.54 8.72
CA PRO A 48 -9.22 -2.54 8.95
C PRO A 48 -8.32 -2.73 7.72
N LEU A 49 -7.05 -3.03 7.97
CA LEU A 49 -6.11 -3.40 6.92
C LEU A 49 -6.37 -4.84 6.47
N HIS A 50 -6.21 -5.09 5.18
CA HIS A 50 -6.17 -6.45 4.65
C HIS A 50 -4.89 -7.16 5.15
N PRO A 51 -4.94 -8.45 5.57
CA PRO A 51 -3.77 -9.13 6.16
C PRO A 51 -2.52 -9.11 5.27
N GLY A 52 -2.68 -9.35 3.97
CA GLY A 52 -1.58 -9.19 2.99
C GLY A 52 -0.94 -7.79 2.95
N ALA A 53 -1.74 -6.72 3.00
CA ALA A 53 -1.21 -5.35 3.03
C ALA A 53 -0.56 -5.02 4.38
N GLU A 54 -1.16 -5.48 5.48
CA GLU A 54 -0.62 -5.35 6.83
C GLU A 54 0.76 -6.01 6.96
N ARG A 55 0.93 -7.22 6.40
CA ARG A 55 2.23 -7.91 6.35
C ARG A 55 3.30 -7.03 5.70
N TYR A 56 3.00 -6.44 4.54
CA TYR A 56 3.93 -5.55 3.85
C TYR A 56 4.29 -4.33 4.70
N TYR A 57 3.31 -3.68 5.34
CA TYR A 57 3.58 -2.54 6.20
C TYR A 57 4.39 -2.89 7.46
N ARG A 58 4.18 -4.07 8.06
CA ARG A 58 4.99 -4.59 9.17
C ARG A 58 6.44 -4.82 8.72
N GLU A 59 6.67 -5.42 7.56
CA GLU A 59 8.02 -5.64 6.99
C GLU A 59 8.75 -4.32 6.72
N LYS A 60 8.03 -3.28 6.29
CA LYS A 60 8.60 -1.94 6.10
C LYS A 60 8.70 -1.12 7.40
N GLY A 61 8.30 -1.69 8.55
CA GLY A 61 8.43 -1.08 9.86
C GLY A 61 7.40 0.01 10.19
N LEU A 62 6.27 0.06 9.47
CA LEU A 62 5.21 1.05 9.71
C LEU A 62 4.24 0.61 10.84
N ILE A 63 4.16 -0.69 11.12
CA ILE A 63 3.23 -1.29 12.09
C ILE A 63 4.02 -2.29 12.94
N LYS A 64 3.76 -2.30 14.26
CA LYS A 64 4.39 -3.24 15.21
C LYS A 64 3.52 -4.47 15.44
#